data_AF-A0A2W1NLH2-F1
#
_entry.id   AF-A0A2W1NLH2-F1
#
_cell.length_a   1.000
_cell.length_b   1.000
_cell.length_c   1.000
_cell.angle_alpha   90.00
_cell.angle_beta   90.00
_cell.angle_gamma   90.00
#
_symmetry.space_group_name_H-M   'P 1'
#
loop_
_entity.id
_entity.type
_entity.pdbx_description
1 polymer ?
#
loop_
_entity_poly.entity_id
_entity_poly.type
_entity_poly.pdbx_seq_one_letter_code
_entity_poly.pdbx_strand_id
1 'polypeptide(L)' 'MEYQKRKDMILMATTTLSKWGNSTGVRIPTQFLKRLSLDEGAEVEILLTPQGEELI' A
#
# COMPACT_ATOMS: atom_id res chain seq x y z
N MET A 1 19.99 27.67 9.14
CA MET A 1 19.38 27.01 7.97
C MET A 1 18.78 25.71 8.47
N GLU A 2 17.51 25.75 8.83
CA GLU A 2 16.88 24.73 9.65
C GLU A 2 15.78 24.01 8.86
N TYR A 3 16.17 22.85 8.34
CA TYR A 3 15.43 21.59 8.25
C TYR A 3 13.89 21.64 8.31
N GLN A 4 13.22 22.30 7.36
CA GLN A 4 11.77 22.14 7.16
C GLN A 4 11.45 21.52 5.80
N LYS A 5 11.91 20.28 5.61
CA LYS A 5 11.62 19.47 4.42
C LYS A 5 11.13 18.07 4.80
N ARG A 6 10.20 17.98 5.75
CA ARG A 6 9.59 16.70 6.22
C ARG A 6 8.06 16.75 6.33
N LYS A 7 7.39 17.54 5.49
CA LYS A 7 5.98 17.32 5.17
C LYS A 7 5.94 16.92 3.71
N ASP A 8 5.20 15.86 3.41
CA ASP A 8 4.86 15.41 2.04
C ASP A 8 5.87 14.51 1.31
N MET A 9 6.42 13.49 1.98
CA MET A 9 6.90 12.30 1.24
C MET A 9 5.69 11.45 0.82
N ILE A 10 5.29 11.59 -0.45
CA ILE A 10 4.48 10.59 -1.14
C ILE A 10 5.28 9.28 -1.11
N LEU A 11 4.78 8.29 -0.40
CA LEU A 11 5.38 6.96 -0.39
C LEU A 11 4.80 6.16 -1.54
N MET A 12 5.58 5.99 -2.60
CA MET A 12 5.25 5.10 -3.71
C MET A 12 6.13 3.86 -3.64
N ALA A 13 5.55 2.70 -3.94
CA ALA A 13 6.29 1.44 -4.05
C ALA A 13 5.67 0.60 -5.17
N THR A 14 6.52 0.05 -6.02
CA THR A 14 6.10 -0.94 -7.02
C THR A 14 6.17 -2.32 -6.40
N THR A 15 5.12 -3.11 -6.60
CA THR A 15 4.98 -4.49 -6.13
C THR A 15 4.50 -5.35 -7.30
N THR A 16 4.80 -6.65 -7.26
CA THR A 16 4.45 -7.59 -8.33
C THR A 16 3.40 -8.56 -7.82
N LEU A 17 2.40 -8.81 -8.65
CA LEU A 17 1.40 -9.84 -8.40
C LEU A 17 2.08 -11.20 -8.27
N SER A 18 1.65 -11.98 -7.28
CA SER A 18 2.21 -13.31 -7.02
C SER A 18 1.10 -14.33 -6.81
N LYS A 19 1.37 -15.59 -7.17
CA LYS A 19 0.45 -16.69 -6.92
C LYS A 19 0.44 -17.02 -5.42
N TRP A 20 -0.75 -17.08 -4.83
CA TRP A 20 -0.98 -17.55 -3.47
C TRP A 20 -2.03 -18.66 -3.48
N GLY A 21 -1.56 -19.91 -3.52
CA GLY A 21 -2.45 -21.06 -3.71
C GLY A 21 -3.24 -20.94 -5.02
N ASN A 22 -4.56 -20.84 -4.91
CA ASN A 22 -5.48 -20.65 -6.04
C ASN A 22 -5.84 -19.17 -6.30
N SER A 23 -5.23 -18.24 -5.56
CA SER A 23 -5.49 -16.81 -5.66
C SER A 23 -4.27 -16.04 -6.17
N THR A 24 -4.49 -14.78 -6.51
CA THR A 24 -3.42 -13.80 -6.76
C THR A 24 -3.32 -12.89 -5.54
N GLY A 25 -2.11 -12.73 -5.01
CA GLY A 25 -1.81 -11.84 -3.89
C GLY A 25 -0.86 -10.72 -4.30
N VAL A 26 -1.04 -9.56 -3.68
CA VAL A 26 -0.11 -8.42 -3.72
C VAL A 26 0.54 -8.24 -2.35
N ARG A 27 1.84 -7.98 -2.33
CA ARG A 27 2.54 -7.67 -1.08
C ARG A 27 2.39 -6.19 -0.76
N ILE A 28 1.91 -5.87 0.44
CA ILE A 28 1.90 -4.51 0.98
C ILE A 28 3.28 -4.23 1.60
N PRO A 29 4.01 -3.20 1.15
CA PRO A 29 5.29 -2.83 1.75
C PRO A 29 5.15 -2.55 3.26
N THR A 30 6.06 -3.08 4.08
CA THR A 30 6.03 -2.92 5.54
C THR A 30 6.00 -1.47 6.00
N GLN A 31 6.58 -0.56 5.22
CA GLN A 31 6.52 0.88 5.49
C GLN A 31 5.10 1.46 5.47
N PHE A 32 4.17 0.89 4.69
CA PHE A 32 2.78 1.33 4.65
C PHE A 32 2.04 0.84 5.88
N LEU A 33 2.21 -0.44 6.25
CA LEU A 33 1.62 -1.04 7.45
C LEU A 33 1.97 -0.22 8.70
N LYS A 34 3.25 0.14 8.87
CA LYS A 34 3.70 0.96 10.00
C LYS A 34 3.07 2.35 10.05
N ARG A 35 2.80 2.97 8.90
CA ARG A 35 2.18 4.31 8.85
C ARG A 35 0.66 4.25 9.05
N LEU A 36 0.03 3.21 8.54
CA LEU A 36 -1.41 2.96 8.70
C LEU A 36 -1.74 2.31 10.05
N SER A 37 -0.73 1.95 10.84
CA SER A 37 -0.86 1.20 12.10
C SER A 37 -1.67 -0.08 11.92
N LEU A 38 -1.39 -0.80 10.83
CA LEU A 38 -2.00 -2.08 10.51
C LEU A 38 -1.11 -3.22 10.98
N ASP A 39 -1.73 -4.19 11.65
CA ASP A 39 -1.10 -5.41 12.11
C ASP A 39 -1.56 -6.62 11.28
N GLU A 40 -0.91 -7.77 11.50
CA GLU A 40 -1.33 -9.02 10.89
C GLU A 40 -2.76 -9.37 11.29
N GLY A 41 -3.58 -9.77 10.32
CA GLY A 41 -5.00 -10.07 10.51
C GLY A 41 -5.93 -8.87 10.47
N ALA A 42 -5.40 -7.64 10.26
CA ALA A 42 -6.25 -6.48 10.01
C ALA A 42 -7.09 -6.66 8.73
N GLU A 43 -8.38 -6.35 8.83
CA GLU A 43 -9.27 -6.28 7.68
C GLU A 43 -9.02 -4.98 6.89
N VAL A 44 -8.97 -5.10 5.58
CA VAL A 44 -8.78 -3.97 4.66
C VAL A 44 -9.76 -4.09 3.51
N GLU A 45 -10.26 -2.95 3.05
CA GLU A 45 -11.08 -2.86 1.84
C GLU A 45 -10.22 -2.43 0.66
N ILE A 46 -10.55 -2.92 -0.53
CA ILE A 46 -9.90 -2.53 -1.79
C ILE A 46 -11.01 -2.04 -2.72
N LEU A 47 -10.87 -0.84 -3.25
CA LEU A 47 -11.80 -0.26 -4.20
C LEU A 47 -11.17 -0.18 -5.59
N LEU A 48 -11.91 -0.68 -6.58
CA LEU A 48 -11.60 -0.47 -7.99
C LEU A 48 -12.35 0.76 -8.48
N THR A 49 -11.62 1.77 -8.96
CA THR A 49 -12.25 2.97 -9.52
C THR A 49 -12.93 2.67 -10.86
N PRO A 50 -13.99 3.40 -11.26
CA PRO A 50 -14.74 3.12 -12.49
C PRO A 50 -13.89 3.10 -13.78
N GLN A 51 -12.77 3.82 -13.79
CA GLN A 51 -11.85 3.90 -14.92
C GLN A 51 -10.90 2.69 -14.99
N GLY A 52 -10.81 1.90 -13.91
CA GLY A 52 -9.91 0.75 -13.82
C GLY A 52 -8.43 1.11 -13.76
N GLU A 53 -8.11 2.39 -13.55
CA GLU A 53 -6.75 2.91 -13.57
C GLU A 53 -6.06 2.79 -12.21
N GLU A 54 -6.84 2.71 -11.13
CA GLU A 54 -6.33 2.74 -9.75
C GLU A 54 -7.04 1.73 -8.84
N LEU A 55 -6.25 1.10 -7.97
CA LEU A 55 -6.71 0.33 -6.81
C LEU A 55 -6.36 1.14 -5.56
N ILE A 56 -7.38 1.46 -4.77
CA ILE A 56 -7.26 2.26 -3.53
C ILE A 56 -7.57 1.37 -2.34
#